data_AF-M5ED52-F1
#
_entry.id   AF-M5ED52-F1
#
_cell.length_a   1.000
_cell.length_b   1.000
_cell.length_c   1.000
_cell.angle_alpha   90.00
_cell.angle_beta   90.00
_cell.angle_gamma   90.00
#
_symmetry.space_group_name_H-M   'P 1'
#
loop_
_entity.id
_entity.type
_entity.pdbx_description
1 polymer ?
#
loop_
_entity_poly.entity_id
_entity_poly.type
_entity_poly.pdbx_seq_one_letter_code
_entity_poly.pdbx_strand_id
1 'polypeptide(L)'
;MPRLAACAGVCALGRAAPLGARRTSAYAASISRARVPPAPVPNTPRIAPWAAARALERAGKEPALTHAEAQRVCAEVLEEPETSAAAGAGWHDTLLRCVLHVPIGAPQRDVLLTALLEGIWAAPHPIGPGTYTRLLRRMRADPMPHTRRAMHGHVCAGHLPDTAVWQALLRLHAHAHDWARMDEMLRLGIESSILSAADGYHYTLLRLQHDPSAPHPRNSMDVLLQHMQQSGVRLNDAMLVRLLHALAAPVRRAAAAHVGTERMAQKVAPVQRLVDAFFVWLCHHDALPLAAFRRSLAHMLELELQLLAAQHQAVMSEARRAHRPCSPFPSRASLQKMRAKLALVSDTLGGDDGLLERVQIAMDATSGRSREAAAKLQAWIARDASDSARELQRRTLVLIFSQACRHARARRLAPMLDVLAAGVDADLWRAPTTRTTGPPAATLVRLWTRFVGAWTHMIGVRRGRRTRARVAQAPMGWPLLARALDLLTRTAPHVPATWARVWDHPERCRALATAVRHAPSPPRAVARVDECLRTLQVPARIPRTFHQAVASAARYP
;
A
#
# COMPACT_ATOMS: atom_id res chain seq x y z
N MET A 1 -6.23 -10.81 51.08
CA MET A 1 -5.13 -10.81 52.08
C MET A 1 -5.28 -12.05 52.93
N PRO A 2 -4.21 -12.78 53.34
CA PRO A 2 -2.87 -12.30 53.74
C PRO A 2 -1.68 -12.78 52.85
N ARG A 3 -0.66 -11.91 52.69
CA ARG A 3 0.79 -12.00 53.09
C ARG A 3 1.68 -12.80 52.11
N LEU A 4 2.58 -12.22 51.29
CA LEU A 4 3.85 -11.47 51.52
C LEU A 4 4.89 -12.17 52.40
N ALA A 5 5.99 -12.62 51.76
CA ALA A 5 7.39 -12.72 52.24
C ALA A 5 8.28 -12.93 50.98
N ALA A 6 9.10 -11.99 50.52
CA ALA A 6 10.37 -11.46 51.05
C ALA A 6 11.52 -12.49 51.06
N CYS A 7 12.52 -12.28 50.20
CA CYS A 7 13.93 -12.51 50.52
C CYS A 7 14.82 -11.59 49.67
N ALA A 8 15.72 -10.91 50.35
CA ALA A 8 16.65 -9.91 49.85
C ALA A 8 18.10 -10.36 50.12
N GLY A 9 19.01 -9.88 49.26
CA GLY A 9 20.44 -9.67 49.56
C GLY A 9 21.41 -10.73 49.02
N VAL A 10 22.70 -10.43 48.78
CA VAL A 10 23.54 -9.22 48.96
C VAL A 10 24.94 -9.57 48.35
N CYS A 11 25.74 -8.55 47.98
CA CYS A 11 27.21 -8.53 47.76
C CYS A 11 27.82 -9.14 46.47
N ALA A 12 28.94 -8.67 45.91
CA ALA A 12 29.73 -7.44 46.00
C ALA A 12 30.95 -7.54 45.03
N LEU A 13 31.31 -6.41 44.41
CA LEU A 13 32.66 -5.85 44.16
C LEU A 13 33.82 -6.64 43.52
N GLY A 14 34.47 -5.98 42.54
CA GLY A 14 35.87 -6.21 42.14
C GLY A 14 36.29 -5.51 40.82
N ARG A 15 36.34 -4.17 40.76
CA ARG A 15 37.53 -3.32 40.49
C ARG A 15 38.66 -3.93 39.64
N ALA A 16 38.98 -3.31 38.49
CA ALA A 16 40.22 -2.55 38.23
C ALA A 16 40.33 -2.14 36.74
N ALA A 17 40.75 -0.90 36.50
CA ALA A 17 41.11 -0.29 35.20
C ALA A 17 42.65 -0.11 35.15
N PRO A 18 43.31 0.72 34.30
CA PRO A 18 43.04 1.26 32.95
C PRO A 18 44.32 1.30 32.03
N LEU A 19 44.24 2.05 30.91
CA LEU A 19 45.32 2.77 30.17
C LEU A 19 46.10 2.08 29.04
N GLY A 20 46.18 2.78 27.90
CA GLY A 20 47.10 2.50 26.80
C GLY A 20 46.85 3.35 25.55
N ALA A 21 47.14 4.66 25.62
CA ALA A 21 47.17 5.55 24.46
C ALA A 21 48.46 5.36 23.64
N ARG A 22 48.43 5.48 22.30
CA ARG A 22 49.42 6.21 21.49
C ARG A 22 49.06 6.33 20.00
N ARG A 23 49.51 7.47 19.44
CA ARG A 23 49.31 8.10 18.13
C ARG A 23 50.13 7.44 17.00
N THR A 24 49.75 7.69 15.75
CA THR A 24 50.49 8.35 14.61
C THR A 24 49.91 7.87 13.27
N SER A 25 49.29 8.68 12.42
CA SER A 25 49.86 9.69 11.48
C SER A 25 50.69 9.11 10.32
N ALA A 26 50.09 9.13 9.13
CA ALA A 26 50.62 9.36 7.77
C ALA A 26 52.06 8.97 7.40
N TYR A 27 52.24 8.22 6.29
CA TYR A 27 52.82 8.75 5.04
C TYR A 27 52.71 7.77 3.86
N ALA A 28 52.70 8.34 2.66
CA ALA A 28 52.58 7.71 1.36
C ALA A 28 53.86 6.97 0.90
N ALA A 29 53.70 5.96 0.03
CA ALA A 29 54.60 5.76 -1.12
C ALA A 29 54.02 4.77 -2.13
N SER A 30 53.88 5.27 -3.36
CA SER A 30 53.66 4.54 -4.60
C SER A 30 54.84 3.62 -4.94
N ILE A 31 54.59 2.36 -5.27
CA ILE A 31 55.46 1.58 -6.15
C ILE A 31 54.57 0.79 -7.12
N SER A 32 54.59 1.21 -8.39
CA SER A 32 54.22 0.36 -9.51
C SER A 32 55.30 -0.70 -9.70
N ARG A 33 54.91 -1.97 -9.87
CA ARG A 33 55.69 -2.97 -10.64
C ARG A 33 54.86 -4.23 -10.88
N ALA A 34 54.78 -4.56 -12.18
CA ALA A 34 54.63 -5.87 -12.79
C ALA A 34 53.46 -6.78 -12.35
N ARG A 35 52.49 -6.92 -13.25
CA ARG A 35 51.55 -8.05 -13.31
C ARG A 35 52.33 -9.35 -13.44
N VAL A 36 52.45 -10.09 -12.35
CA VAL A 36 52.69 -11.54 -12.37
C VAL A 36 51.31 -12.20 -12.41
N PRO A 37 50.95 -13.02 -13.42
CA PRO A 37 49.72 -13.78 -13.36
C PRO A 37 49.81 -14.74 -12.17
N PRO A 38 48.84 -14.76 -11.23
CA PRO A 38 48.86 -15.72 -10.16
C PRO A 38 48.73 -17.13 -10.76
N ALA A 39 49.54 -18.06 -10.26
CA ALA A 39 49.47 -19.47 -10.59
C ALA A 39 48.03 -20.01 -10.42
N PRO A 40 47.59 -20.98 -11.23
CA PRO A 40 46.25 -21.53 -11.12
C PRO A 40 46.10 -22.20 -9.75
N VAL A 41 45.27 -21.61 -8.89
CA VAL A 41 44.82 -22.24 -7.65
C VAL A 41 44.05 -23.51 -8.04
N PRO A 42 44.29 -24.67 -7.40
CA PRO A 42 43.58 -25.90 -7.72
C PRO A 42 42.06 -25.71 -7.58
N ASN A 43 41.35 -26.18 -8.60
CA ASN A 43 39.90 -26.22 -8.70
C ASN A 43 39.26 -26.71 -7.40
N THR A 44 38.57 -25.81 -6.70
CA THR A 44 37.46 -26.15 -5.81
C THR A 44 36.18 -25.58 -6.43
N PRO A 45 35.25 -26.41 -6.92
CA PRO A 45 34.04 -25.92 -7.57
C PRO A 45 33.09 -25.29 -6.53
N ARG A 46 33.03 -23.96 -6.49
CA ARG A 46 31.98 -23.19 -5.77
C ARG A 46 30.66 -23.17 -6.57
N ILE A 47 29.97 -24.31 -6.74
CA ILE A 47 28.78 -24.41 -7.61
C ILE A 47 27.42 -24.52 -6.87
N ALA A 48 27.36 -24.80 -5.57
CA ALA A 48 26.13 -25.30 -4.94
C ALA A 48 24.87 -24.36 -4.93
N PRO A 49 24.93 -23.04 -4.60
CA PRO A 49 23.68 -22.25 -4.45
C PRO A 49 22.95 -21.96 -5.78
N TRP A 50 23.68 -21.97 -6.90
CA TRP A 50 23.15 -21.60 -8.21
C TRP A 50 22.48 -22.76 -8.93
N ALA A 51 22.77 -24.02 -8.56
CA ALA A 51 22.14 -25.19 -9.16
C ALA A 51 20.71 -25.35 -8.64
N ALA A 52 20.54 -25.40 -7.31
CA ALA A 52 19.25 -25.35 -6.63
C ALA A 52 18.35 -24.18 -7.08
N ALA A 53 18.90 -22.96 -7.11
CA ALA A 53 18.15 -21.79 -7.58
C ALA A 53 17.68 -21.94 -9.03
N ARG A 54 18.51 -22.49 -9.92
CA ARG A 54 18.16 -22.74 -11.33
C ARG A 54 17.16 -23.88 -11.50
N ALA A 55 17.20 -24.91 -10.65
CA ALA A 55 16.19 -25.97 -10.66
C ALA A 55 14.81 -25.43 -10.30
N LEU A 56 14.72 -24.65 -9.21
CA LEU A 56 13.48 -23.99 -8.80
C LEU A 56 12.99 -22.96 -9.83
N GLU A 57 13.89 -22.18 -10.44
CA GLU A 57 13.53 -21.23 -11.49
C GLU A 57 12.99 -21.90 -12.75
N ARG A 58 13.61 -23.02 -13.18
CA ARG A 58 13.13 -23.81 -14.32
C ARG A 58 11.74 -24.39 -14.05
N ALA A 59 11.55 -25.01 -12.89
CA ALA A 59 10.24 -25.53 -12.50
C ALA A 59 9.18 -24.41 -12.42
N GLY A 60 9.56 -23.21 -11.95
CA GLY A 60 8.67 -22.05 -11.89
C GLY A 60 8.26 -21.49 -13.25
N LYS A 61 8.94 -21.88 -14.33
CA LYS A 61 8.59 -21.52 -15.71
C LYS A 61 7.78 -22.61 -16.42
N GLU A 62 7.59 -23.78 -15.81
CA GLU A 62 6.87 -24.90 -16.41
C GLU A 62 5.35 -24.66 -16.34
N PRO A 63 4.65 -24.50 -17.47
CA PRO A 63 3.23 -24.18 -17.49
C PRO A 63 2.35 -25.26 -16.85
N ALA A 64 2.77 -26.53 -16.88
CA ALA A 64 2.00 -27.68 -16.40
C ALA A 64 2.50 -28.28 -15.07
N LEU A 65 3.28 -27.52 -14.27
CA LEU A 65 3.87 -28.05 -13.04
C LEU A 65 2.82 -28.60 -12.06
N THR A 66 2.88 -29.91 -11.81
CA THR A 66 2.04 -30.60 -10.83
C THR A 66 2.65 -30.56 -9.43
N HIS A 67 1.84 -30.82 -8.38
CA HIS A 67 2.35 -30.89 -7.00
C HIS A 67 3.37 -32.01 -6.81
N ALA A 68 3.15 -33.17 -7.45
CA ALA A 68 4.08 -34.30 -7.38
C ALA A 68 5.44 -33.98 -8.02
N GLU A 69 5.43 -33.31 -9.18
CA GLU A 69 6.68 -32.84 -9.81
C GLU A 69 7.37 -31.77 -8.97
N ALA A 70 6.62 -30.84 -8.39
CA ALA A 70 7.15 -29.84 -7.48
C ALA A 70 7.78 -30.49 -6.23
N GLN A 71 7.14 -31.51 -5.65
CA GLN A 71 7.67 -32.28 -4.53
C GLN A 71 8.98 -32.97 -4.89
N ARG A 72 9.05 -33.61 -6.06
CA ARG A 72 10.29 -34.24 -6.55
C ARG A 72 11.42 -33.24 -6.70
N VAL A 73 11.17 -32.11 -7.38
CA VAL A 73 12.18 -31.05 -7.56
C VAL A 73 12.61 -30.47 -6.20
N CYS A 74 11.68 -30.27 -5.27
CA CYS A 74 12.00 -29.74 -3.95
C CYS A 74 12.77 -30.74 -3.09
N ALA A 75 12.47 -32.04 -3.17
CA ALA A 75 13.23 -33.10 -2.50
C ALA A 75 14.68 -33.13 -2.99
N GLU A 76 14.88 -33.15 -4.33
CA GLU A 76 16.21 -33.09 -4.95
C GLU A 76 17.03 -31.87 -4.46
N VAL A 77 16.38 -30.70 -4.34
CA VAL A 77 17.04 -29.45 -3.90
C VAL A 77 17.30 -29.40 -2.38
N LEU A 78 16.47 -30.06 -1.58
CA LEU A 78 16.65 -30.17 -0.12
C LEU A 78 17.72 -31.22 0.24
N GLU A 79 17.90 -32.23 -0.61
CA GLU A 79 18.91 -33.29 -0.50
C GLU A 79 20.33 -32.87 -0.92
N GLU A 80 20.59 -31.62 -1.35
CA GLU A 80 21.95 -31.11 -1.68
C GLU A 80 22.65 -30.47 -0.44
N PRO A 81 23.26 -31.21 0.53
CA PRO A 81 23.60 -30.66 1.84
C PRO A 81 25.13 -30.45 2.01
N GLU A 82 25.96 -30.69 0.99
CA GLU A 82 27.32 -31.21 1.24
C GLU A 82 28.53 -30.27 1.11
N THR A 83 28.39 -28.93 1.05
CA THR A 83 29.61 -28.07 0.96
C THR A 83 29.72 -26.90 1.93
N SER A 84 28.89 -26.78 2.96
CA SER A 84 29.23 -25.84 4.04
C SER A 84 28.58 -26.19 5.37
N ALA A 85 29.42 -26.53 6.35
CA ALA A 85 29.08 -26.59 7.78
C ALA A 85 28.52 -25.26 8.35
N ALA A 86 28.35 -24.20 7.54
CA ALA A 86 27.68 -22.95 7.89
C ALA A 86 26.19 -22.88 7.49
N ALA A 87 25.60 -23.95 6.94
CA ALA A 87 24.29 -23.90 6.26
C ALA A 87 23.04 -24.16 7.14
N GLY A 88 23.17 -24.37 8.45
CA GLY A 88 22.10 -24.88 9.34
C GLY A 88 20.85 -24.00 9.60
N ALA A 89 20.70 -22.85 8.94
CA ALA A 89 19.49 -22.02 9.05
C ALA A 89 19.30 -21.05 7.86
N GLY A 90 20.40 -20.67 7.20
CA GLY A 90 20.37 -19.75 6.05
C GLY A 90 20.02 -20.40 4.72
N TRP A 91 20.18 -21.72 4.58
CA TRP A 91 19.91 -22.44 3.33
C TRP A 91 18.44 -22.45 2.97
N HIS A 92 17.57 -22.89 3.89
CA HIS A 92 16.12 -22.89 3.69
C HIS A 92 15.58 -21.48 3.39
N ASP A 93 16.09 -20.44 4.06
CA ASP A 93 15.70 -19.05 3.77
C ASP A 93 16.14 -18.63 2.36
N THR A 94 17.28 -19.12 1.87
CA THR A 94 17.76 -18.90 0.49
C THR A 94 16.86 -19.58 -0.53
N LEU A 95 16.50 -20.86 -0.32
CA LEU A 95 15.58 -21.59 -1.20
C LEU A 95 14.20 -20.93 -1.27
N LEU A 96 13.66 -20.53 -0.12
CA LEU A 96 12.40 -19.78 -0.05
C LEU A 96 12.49 -18.46 -0.85
N ARG A 97 13.61 -17.73 -0.77
CA ARG A 97 13.81 -16.52 -1.60
C ARG A 97 13.84 -16.86 -3.09
N CYS A 98 14.47 -17.96 -3.51
CA CYS A 98 14.51 -18.40 -4.90
C CYS A 98 13.11 -18.64 -5.48
N VAL A 99 12.25 -19.38 -4.77
CA VAL A 99 10.85 -19.58 -5.20
C VAL A 99 10.10 -18.25 -5.28
N LEU A 100 10.43 -17.29 -4.41
CA LEU A 100 9.80 -15.97 -4.42
C LEU A 100 10.28 -15.05 -5.57
N HIS A 101 11.32 -15.43 -6.33
CA HIS A 101 11.72 -14.78 -7.57
C HIS A 101 10.93 -15.25 -8.79
N VAL A 102 10.16 -16.34 -8.69
CA VAL A 102 9.15 -16.71 -9.69
C VAL A 102 8.14 -15.56 -9.83
N PRO A 103 7.69 -15.22 -11.06
CA PRO A 103 6.82 -14.07 -11.28
C PRO A 103 5.58 -14.04 -10.38
N ILE A 104 5.25 -12.85 -9.87
CA ILE A 104 4.06 -12.61 -9.05
C ILE A 104 2.81 -12.98 -9.85
N GLY A 105 1.93 -13.78 -9.26
CA GLY A 105 0.67 -14.24 -9.85
C GLY A 105 0.78 -15.53 -10.67
N ALA A 106 1.96 -16.14 -10.77
CA ALA A 106 2.15 -17.43 -11.42
C ALA A 106 1.64 -18.57 -10.50
N PRO A 107 0.72 -19.45 -10.95
CA PRO A 107 0.21 -20.54 -10.13
C PRO A 107 1.32 -21.52 -9.69
N GLN A 108 2.35 -21.70 -10.52
CA GLN A 108 3.53 -22.52 -10.24
C GLN A 108 4.23 -22.10 -8.94
N ARG A 109 4.22 -20.80 -8.64
CA ARG A 109 4.82 -20.26 -7.41
C ARG A 109 4.14 -20.82 -6.16
N ASP A 110 2.81 -20.91 -6.17
CA ASP A 110 2.04 -21.42 -5.04
C ASP A 110 2.28 -22.93 -4.84
N VAL A 111 2.32 -23.69 -5.94
CA VAL A 111 2.59 -25.14 -5.92
C VAL A 111 4.02 -25.42 -5.43
N LEU A 112 5.03 -24.76 -6.00
CA LEU A 112 6.44 -24.92 -5.59
C LEU A 112 6.67 -24.53 -4.15
N LEU A 113 6.09 -23.41 -3.70
CA LEU A 113 6.28 -22.96 -2.33
C LEU A 113 5.61 -23.91 -1.33
N THR A 114 4.44 -24.47 -1.67
CA THR A 114 3.77 -25.49 -0.86
C THR A 114 4.65 -26.73 -0.71
N ALA A 115 5.11 -27.31 -1.84
CA ALA A 115 5.96 -28.50 -1.85
C ALA A 115 7.29 -28.29 -1.11
N LEU A 116 7.93 -27.12 -1.29
CA LEU A 116 9.17 -26.79 -0.60
C LEU A 116 8.97 -26.69 0.92
N LEU A 117 7.88 -26.06 1.37
CA LEU A 117 7.57 -25.99 2.80
C LEU A 117 7.28 -27.37 3.39
N GLU A 118 6.51 -28.21 2.69
CA GLU A 118 6.26 -29.60 3.10
C GLU A 118 7.58 -30.38 3.27
N GLY A 119 8.51 -30.25 2.32
CA GLY A 119 9.84 -30.84 2.42
C GLY A 119 10.67 -30.28 3.59
N ILE A 120 10.63 -28.96 3.82
CA ILE A 120 11.32 -28.33 4.96
C ILE A 120 10.72 -28.80 6.30
N TRP A 121 9.41 -29.02 6.38
CA TRP A 121 8.74 -29.53 7.59
C TRP A 121 9.11 -30.98 7.90
N ALA A 122 9.44 -31.78 6.88
CA ALA A 122 9.94 -33.14 7.04
C ALA A 122 11.45 -33.19 7.37
N ALA A 123 12.19 -32.09 7.19
CA ALA A 123 13.63 -32.02 7.40
C ALA A 123 13.99 -31.83 8.89
N PRO A 124 15.18 -32.32 9.34
CA PRO A 124 15.59 -32.26 10.74
C PRO A 124 15.93 -30.84 11.25
N HIS A 125 16.08 -29.86 10.36
CA HIS A 125 16.45 -28.49 10.70
C HIS A 125 15.32 -27.50 10.39
N PRO A 126 14.40 -27.25 11.34
CA PRO A 126 13.27 -26.37 11.09
C PRO A 126 13.70 -24.91 10.88
N ILE A 127 12.97 -24.20 10.02
CA ILE A 127 13.14 -22.76 9.85
C ILE A 127 12.58 -21.98 11.04
N GLY A 128 13.29 -20.93 11.45
CA GLY A 128 12.87 -20.09 12.58
C GLY A 128 11.58 -19.28 12.31
N PRO A 129 10.84 -18.85 13.36
CA PRO A 129 9.62 -18.04 13.24
C PRO A 129 9.79 -16.73 12.45
N GLY A 130 10.98 -16.13 12.50
CA GLY A 130 11.32 -14.93 11.73
C GLY A 130 11.23 -15.16 10.21
N THR A 131 11.60 -16.35 9.73
CA THR A 131 11.52 -16.69 8.30
C THR A 131 10.07 -16.89 7.88
N TYR A 132 9.26 -17.58 8.68
CA TYR A 132 7.82 -17.73 8.45
C TYR A 132 7.08 -16.40 8.41
N THR A 133 7.32 -15.52 9.39
CA THR A 133 6.68 -14.20 9.41
C THR A 133 7.06 -13.36 8.20
N ARG A 134 8.32 -13.44 7.71
CA ARG A 134 8.74 -12.79 6.46
C ARG A 134 8.03 -13.40 5.25
N LEU A 135 7.93 -14.73 5.18
CA LEU A 135 7.25 -15.43 4.10
C LEU A 135 5.76 -15.04 4.02
N LEU A 136 5.04 -15.13 5.14
CA LEU A 136 3.63 -14.77 5.26
C LEU A 136 3.36 -13.31 4.87
N ARG A 137 4.28 -12.39 5.23
CA ARG A 137 4.19 -10.98 4.81
C ARG A 137 4.32 -10.83 3.29
N ARG A 138 5.18 -11.64 2.64
CA ARG A 138 5.35 -11.63 1.18
C ARG A 138 4.15 -12.22 0.46
N MET A 139 3.54 -13.26 1.01
CA MET A 139 2.31 -13.88 0.47
C MET A 139 1.10 -12.94 0.46
N ARG A 140 1.12 -11.85 1.23
CA ARG A 140 0.05 -10.86 1.18
C ARG A 140 -0.03 -10.13 -0.18
N ALA A 141 1.07 -10.05 -0.92
CA ALA A 141 1.11 -9.34 -2.21
C ALA A 141 0.62 -10.19 -3.39
N ASP A 142 0.54 -11.51 -3.22
CA ASP A 142 0.30 -12.47 -4.30
C ASP A 142 -0.60 -13.61 -3.78
N PRO A 143 -1.80 -13.84 -4.35
CA PRO A 143 -2.71 -14.85 -3.83
C PRO A 143 -2.13 -16.27 -4.00
N MET A 144 -1.65 -16.83 -2.89
CA MET A 144 -1.12 -18.21 -2.78
C MET A 144 -2.05 -19.06 -1.88
N PRO A 145 -3.23 -19.46 -2.38
CA PRO A 145 -4.22 -20.18 -1.59
C PRO A 145 -3.76 -21.56 -1.09
N HIS A 146 -2.98 -22.32 -1.86
CA HIS A 146 -2.53 -23.66 -1.48
C HIS A 146 -1.50 -23.58 -0.34
N THR A 147 -0.46 -22.77 -0.52
CA THR A 147 0.58 -22.53 0.48
C THR A 147 -0.03 -22.06 1.79
N ARG A 148 -0.98 -21.10 1.71
CA ARG A 148 -1.65 -20.56 2.90
C ARG A 148 -2.45 -21.64 3.65
N ARG A 149 -3.11 -22.57 2.95
CA ARG A 149 -3.85 -23.68 3.57
C ARG A 149 -2.91 -24.68 4.23
N ALA A 150 -1.82 -25.03 3.56
CA ALA A 150 -0.80 -25.92 4.13
C ALA A 150 -0.19 -25.32 5.41
N MET A 151 0.20 -24.03 5.37
CA MET A 151 0.70 -23.32 6.54
C MET A 151 -0.33 -23.24 7.67
N HIS A 152 -1.60 -23.04 7.35
CA HIS A 152 -2.67 -23.07 8.34
C HIS A 152 -2.74 -24.43 9.05
N GLY A 153 -2.78 -25.54 8.29
CA GLY A 153 -2.79 -26.89 8.86
C GLY A 153 -1.57 -27.14 9.75
N HIS A 154 -0.38 -26.77 9.28
CA HIS A 154 0.86 -26.95 10.03
C HIS A 154 0.89 -26.14 11.35
N VAL A 155 0.42 -24.89 11.32
CA VAL A 155 0.35 -24.04 12.52
C VAL A 155 -0.72 -24.52 13.51
N CYS A 156 -1.92 -24.86 13.02
CA CYS A 156 -3.03 -25.34 13.84
C CYS A 156 -2.78 -26.73 14.45
N ALA A 157 -1.93 -27.55 13.83
CA ALA A 157 -1.46 -28.82 14.40
C ALA A 157 -0.44 -28.67 15.55
N GLY A 158 -0.07 -27.43 15.91
CA GLY A 158 0.80 -27.13 17.05
C GLY A 158 2.30 -27.12 16.74
N HIS A 159 2.71 -27.28 15.47
CA HIS A 159 4.12 -27.35 15.11
C HIS A 159 4.86 -25.99 15.18
N LEU A 160 4.14 -24.86 15.26
CA LEU A 160 4.71 -23.51 15.34
C LEU A 160 3.96 -22.63 16.37
N PRO A 161 4.22 -22.77 17.67
CA PRO A 161 3.54 -22.01 18.72
C PRO A 161 4.12 -20.59 18.91
N ASP A 162 4.33 -19.85 17.82
CA ASP A 162 4.86 -18.49 17.85
C ASP A 162 3.77 -17.45 17.55
N THR A 163 3.48 -16.56 18.51
CA THR A 163 2.42 -15.55 18.39
C THR A 163 2.58 -14.66 17.14
N ALA A 164 3.80 -14.34 16.71
CA ALA A 164 4.01 -13.49 15.54
C ALA A 164 3.67 -14.21 14.23
N VAL A 165 3.98 -15.50 14.13
CA VAL A 165 3.54 -16.38 13.03
C VAL A 165 2.02 -16.47 13.00
N TRP A 166 1.39 -16.72 14.15
CA TRP A 166 -0.06 -16.82 14.25
C TRP A 166 -0.76 -15.53 13.80
N GLN A 167 -0.34 -14.37 14.32
CA GLN A 167 -0.87 -13.07 13.91
C GLN A 167 -0.59 -12.75 12.44
N ALA A 168 0.55 -13.18 11.88
CA ALA A 168 0.86 -12.98 10.47
C ALA A 168 -0.08 -13.80 9.56
N LEU A 169 -0.36 -15.05 9.93
CA LEU A 169 -1.28 -15.91 9.19
C LEU A 169 -2.75 -15.45 9.35
N LEU A 170 -3.18 -15.02 10.54
CA LEU A 170 -4.49 -14.38 10.73
C LEU A 170 -4.65 -13.13 9.84
N ARG A 171 -3.61 -12.28 9.73
CA ARG A 171 -3.63 -11.13 8.80
C ARG A 171 -3.79 -11.57 7.34
N LEU A 172 -3.21 -12.71 6.97
CA LEU A 172 -3.31 -13.25 5.61
C LEU A 172 -4.71 -13.84 5.34
N HIS A 173 -5.31 -14.58 6.29
CA HIS A 173 -6.69 -15.03 6.19
C HIS A 173 -7.68 -13.87 6.11
N ALA A 174 -7.52 -12.86 6.95
CA ALA A 174 -8.35 -11.66 6.91
C ALA A 174 -8.20 -10.89 5.59
N HIS A 175 -7.00 -10.84 5.01
CA HIS A 175 -6.77 -10.20 3.71
C HIS A 175 -7.48 -10.93 2.56
N ALA A 176 -7.52 -12.25 2.62
CA ALA A 176 -8.18 -13.11 1.64
C ALA A 176 -9.67 -13.39 1.99
N HIS A 177 -10.21 -12.75 3.02
CA HIS A 177 -11.59 -12.94 3.50
C HIS A 177 -11.97 -14.40 3.80
N ASP A 178 -11.01 -15.20 4.27
CA ASP A 178 -11.22 -16.61 4.64
C ASP A 178 -11.59 -16.69 6.13
N TRP A 179 -12.83 -16.32 6.43
CA TRP A 179 -13.32 -16.16 7.80
C TRP A 179 -13.39 -17.48 8.55
N ALA A 180 -13.73 -18.59 7.88
CA ALA A 180 -13.81 -19.91 8.51
C ALA A 180 -12.47 -20.34 9.12
N ARG A 181 -11.37 -20.23 8.36
CA ARG A 181 -10.02 -20.52 8.87
C ARG A 181 -9.54 -19.51 9.90
N MET A 182 -9.96 -18.25 9.77
CA MET A 182 -9.65 -17.25 10.79
C MET A 182 -10.33 -17.59 12.12
N ASP A 183 -11.60 -17.99 12.10
CA ASP A 183 -12.37 -18.36 13.30
C ASP A 183 -11.78 -19.62 13.96
N GLU A 184 -11.44 -20.64 13.18
CA GLU A 184 -10.76 -21.85 13.65
C GLU A 184 -9.43 -21.51 14.34
N MET A 185 -8.61 -20.67 13.69
CA MET A 185 -7.32 -20.27 14.23
C MET A 185 -7.44 -19.39 15.48
N LEU A 186 -8.43 -18.49 15.54
CA LEU A 186 -8.68 -17.71 16.76
C LEU A 186 -9.09 -18.61 17.92
N ARG A 187 -9.98 -19.58 17.66
CA ARG A 187 -10.42 -20.55 18.67
C ARG A 187 -9.25 -21.36 19.21
N LEU A 188 -8.50 -22.04 18.34
CA LEU A 188 -7.36 -22.87 18.74
C LEU A 188 -6.25 -22.04 19.42
N GLY A 189 -5.97 -20.84 18.91
CA GLY A 189 -4.92 -19.98 19.44
C GLY A 189 -5.24 -19.41 20.81
N ILE A 190 -6.51 -19.10 21.10
CA ILE A 190 -6.97 -18.66 22.42
C ILE A 190 -7.01 -19.84 23.40
N GLU A 191 -7.55 -21.00 22.98
CA GLU A 191 -7.56 -22.23 23.79
C GLU A 191 -6.13 -22.64 24.19
N SER A 192 -5.16 -22.49 23.28
CA SER A 192 -3.75 -22.80 23.51
C SER A 192 -2.95 -21.66 24.17
N SER A 193 -3.60 -20.55 24.55
CA SER A 193 -2.96 -19.35 25.14
C SER A 193 -1.84 -18.71 24.27
N ILE A 194 -1.79 -19.01 22.98
CA ILE A 194 -0.85 -18.41 22.01
C ILE A 194 -1.32 -16.99 21.63
N LEU A 195 -2.65 -16.82 21.56
CA LEU A 195 -3.32 -15.56 21.26
C LEU A 195 -4.06 -15.05 22.50
N SER A 196 -4.14 -13.74 22.63
CA SER A 196 -4.90 -13.10 23.69
C SER A 196 -6.37 -12.93 23.31
N ALA A 197 -7.24 -12.74 24.31
CA ALA A 197 -8.61 -12.30 24.07
C ALA A 197 -8.68 -10.99 23.25
N ALA A 198 -7.70 -10.08 23.44
CA ALA A 198 -7.59 -8.86 22.66
C ALA A 198 -7.35 -9.10 21.16
N ASP A 199 -6.58 -10.14 20.80
CA ASP A 199 -6.44 -10.57 19.40
C ASP A 199 -7.80 -11.05 18.86
N GLY A 200 -8.53 -11.85 19.63
CA GLY A 200 -9.90 -12.28 19.30
C GLY A 200 -10.81 -11.10 18.95
N TYR A 201 -10.89 -10.10 19.83
CA TYR A 201 -11.69 -8.89 19.58
C TYR A 201 -11.19 -8.08 18.36
N HIS A 202 -9.86 -7.98 18.16
CA HIS A 202 -9.29 -7.27 17.02
C HIS A 202 -9.76 -7.86 15.68
N TYR A 203 -9.70 -9.18 15.53
CA TYR A 203 -10.06 -9.86 14.29
C TYR A 203 -11.58 -9.98 14.11
N THR A 204 -12.36 -10.07 15.19
CA THR A 204 -13.83 -9.98 15.12
C THR A 204 -14.29 -8.62 14.60
N LEU A 205 -13.70 -7.51 15.09
CA LEU A 205 -13.99 -6.17 14.55
C LEU A 205 -13.56 -6.04 13.08
N LEU A 206 -12.43 -6.63 12.71
CA LEU A 206 -11.97 -6.66 11.32
C LEU A 206 -12.93 -7.42 10.40
N ARG A 207 -13.51 -8.53 10.87
CA ARG A 207 -14.55 -9.27 10.15
C ARG A 207 -15.80 -8.42 9.96
N LEU A 208 -16.33 -7.81 11.02
CA LEU A 208 -17.53 -6.97 10.95
C LEU A 208 -17.39 -5.79 9.97
N GLN A 209 -16.17 -5.31 9.75
CA GLN A 209 -15.87 -4.32 8.72
C GLN A 209 -16.11 -4.82 7.28
N HIS A 210 -15.86 -6.10 7.02
CA HIS A 210 -15.75 -6.66 5.67
C HIS A 210 -16.82 -7.70 5.33
N ASP A 211 -17.42 -8.36 6.32
CA ASP A 211 -18.40 -9.42 6.13
C ASP A 211 -19.79 -8.84 5.81
N PRO A 212 -20.29 -9.01 4.57
CA PRO A 212 -21.59 -8.49 4.20
C PRO A 212 -22.74 -9.28 4.82
N SER A 213 -22.49 -10.53 5.24
CA SER A 213 -23.50 -11.48 5.72
C SER A 213 -23.81 -11.33 7.21
N ALA A 214 -23.02 -10.55 7.96
CA ALA A 214 -23.24 -10.31 9.38
C ALA A 214 -24.64 -9.71 9.64
N PRO A 215 -25.56 -10.45 10.31
CA PRO A 215 -26.89 -9.95 10.64
C PRO A 215 -26.74 -8.80 11.63
N HIS A 216 -27.32 -7.64 11.31
CA HIS A 216 -27.30 -6.43 12.13
C HIS A 216 -25.95 -6.10 12.79
N PRO A 217 -24.99 -5.51 12.04
CA PRO A 217 -23.64 -5.21 12.53
C PRO A 217 -23.61 -4.47 13.87
N ARG A 218 -24.61 -3.61 14.12
CA ARG A 218 -24.78 -2.88 15.38
C ARG A 218 -24.99 -3.80 16.58
N ASN A 219 -25.90 -4.76 16.47
CA ASN A 219 -26.18 -5.71 17.55
C ASN A 219 -24.94 -6.57 17.81
N SER A 220 -24.23 -7.00 16.76
CA SER A 220 -22.96 -7.72 16.91
C SER A 220 -21.88 -6.89 17.61
N MET A 221 -21.83 -5.56 17.35
CA MET A 221 -20.89 -4.67 18.03
C MET A 221 -21.28 -4.44 19.49
N ASP A 222 -22.56 -4.25 19.80
CA ASP A 222 -23.03 -4.05 21.17
C ASP A 222 -22.74 -5.31 22.03
N VAL A 223 -23.02 -6.50 21.48
CA VAL A 223 -22.66 -7.78 22.13
C VAL A 223 -21.15 -7.91 22.33
N LEU A 224 -20.35 -7.53 21.34
CA LEU A 224 -18.89 -7.58 21.44
C LEU A 224 -18.36 -6.66 22.55
N LEU A 225 -18.88 -5.43 22.63
CA LEU A 225 -18.47 -4.44 23.64
C LEU A 225 -18.89 -4.86 25.04
N GLN A 226 -20.09 -5.43 25.21
CA GLN A 226 -20.53 -6.02 26.48
C GLN A 226 -19.62 -7.18 26.90
N HIS A 227 -19.28 -8.07 25.96
CA HIS A 227 -18.38 -9.18 26.24
C HIS A 227 -16.95 -8.71 26.59
N MET A 228 -16.44 -7.66 25.94
CA MET A 228 -15.16 -7.03 26.30
C MET A 228 -15.19 -6.45 27.71
N GLN A 229 -16.30 -5.80 28.09
CA GLN A 229 -16.48 -5.24 29.42
C GLN A 229 -16.48 -6.34 30.48
N GLN A 230 -17.19 -7.45 30.23
CA GLN A 230 -17.25 -8.61 31.12
C GLN A 230 -15.90 -9.32 31.26
N SER A 231 -15.11 -9.41 30.18
CA SER A 231 -13.77 -10.02 30.20
C SER A 231 -12.68 -9.11 30.74
N GLY A 232 -13.00 -7.85 31.07
CA GLY A 232 -12.03 -6.86 31.54
C GLY A 232 -11.07 -6.35 30.46
N VAL A 233 -11.29 -6.69 29.19
CA VAL A 233 -10.42 -6.27 28.08
C VAL A 233 -10.75 -4.83 27.68
N ARG A 234 -9.77 -3.93 27.90
CA ARG A 234 -9.91 -2.50 27.60
C ARG A 234 -9.74 -2.22 26.10
N LEU A 235 -10.48 -1.22 25.62
CA LEU A 235 -10.35 -0.70 24.27
C LEU A 235 -9.03 0.06 24.11
N ASN A 236 -8.14 -0.43 23.25
CA ASN A 236 -6.92 0.29 22.87
C ASN A 236 -7.09 1.03 21.54
N ASP A 237 -6.10 1.84 21.17
CA ASP A 237 -6.11 2.65 19.94
C ASP A 237 -6.35 1.84 18.66
N ALA A 238 -5.68 0.69 18.53
CA ALA A 238 -5.85 -0.16 17.34
C ALA A 238 -7.26 -0.77 17.26
N MET A 239 -7.83 -1.17 18.39
CA MET A 239 -9.19 -1.71 18.47
C MET A 239 -10.24 -0.63 18.19
N LEU A 240 -10.06 0.58 18.73
CA LEU A 240 -10.97 1.70 18.46
C LEU A 240 -10.98 2.08 16.98
N VAL A 241 -9.83 2.14 16.32
CA VAL A 241 -9.76 2.33 14.85
C VAL A 241 -10.56 1.26 14.10
N ARG A 242 -10.45 -0.01 14.51
CA ARG A 242 -11.23 -1.11 13.91
C ARG A 242 -12.72 -0.97 14.16
N LEU A 243 -13.12 -0.61 15.37
CA LEU A 243 -14.51 -0.36 15.74
C LEU A 243 -15.12 0.76 14.88
N LEU A 244 -14.42 1.88 14.73
CA LEU A 244 -14.85 3.00 13.88
C LEU A 244 -15.07 2.54 12.42
N HIS A 245 -14.16 1.70 11.90
CA HIS A 245 -14.34 1.15 10.56
C HIS A 245 -15.50 0.15 10.48
N ALA A 246 -15.69 -0.72 11.46
CA ALA A 246 -16.84 -1.63 11.51
C ALA A 246 -18.17 -0.83 11.51
N LEU A 247 -18.25 0.21 12.33
CA LEU A 247 -19.38 1.15 12.39
C LEU A 247 -19.64 1.84 11.04
N ALA A 248 -18.58 2.20 10.31
CA ALA A 248 -18.69 2.84 9.00
C ALA A 248 -19.01 1.87 7.84
N ALA A 249 -18.94 0.56 8.05
CA ALA A 249 -19.14 -0.43 6.99
C ALA A 249 -20.51 -0.31 6.27
N PRO A 250 -21.65 -0.10 6.96
CA PRO A 250 -22.95 0.11 6.31
C PRO A 250 -22.97 1.35 5.40
N VAL A 251 -22.35 2.46 5.83
CA VAL A 251 -22.27 3.70 5.02
C VAL A 251 -21.42 3.48 3.77
N ARG A 252 -20.27 2.80 3.90
CA ARG A 252 -19.40 2.48 2.76
C ARG A 252 -20.11 1.58 1.74
N ARG A 253 -20.84 0.56 2.22
CA ARG A 253 -21.68 -0.30 1.37
C ARG A 253 -22.78 0.50 0.66
N ALA A 254 -23.48 1.35 1.39
CA ALA A 254 -24.51 2.23 0.82
C ALA A 254 -23.94 3.18 -0.24
N ALA A 255 -22.75 3.74 -0.01
CA ALA A 255 -22.09 4.63 -0.96
C ALA A 255 -21.65 3.89 -2.23
N ALA A 256 -21.13 2.67 -2.09
CA ALA A 256 -20.79 1.80 -3.21
C ALA A 256 -22.02 1.37 -4.02
N ALA A 257 -23.15 1.13 -3.34
CA ALA A 257 -24.43 0.82 -3.97
C ALA A 257 -25.15 2.05 -4.56
N HIS A 258 -24.57 3.25 -4.46
CA HIS A 258 -25.15 4.50 -4.97
C HIS A 258 -26.59 4.74 -4.49
N VAL A 259 -26.86 4.48 -3.22
CA VAL A 259 -28.19 4.72 -2.63
C VAL A 259 -28.57 6.20 -2.68
N GLY A 260 -29.88 6.48 -2.66
CA GLY A 260 -30.40 7.84 -2.58
C GLY A 260 -30.07 8.57 -1.27
N THR A 261 -30.29 9.88 -1.26
CA THR A 261 -29.92 10.81 -0.19
C THR A 261 -30.59 10.44 1.13
N GLU A 262 -31.89 10.13 1.13
CA GLU A 262 -32.63 9.77 2.35
C GLU A 262 -32.06 8.52 3.01
N ARG A 263 -31.90 7.44 2.23
CA ARG A 263 -31.29 6.18 2.70
C ARG A 263 -29.85 6.39 3.16
N MET A 264 -29.08 7.23 2.47
CA MET A 264 -27.72 7.59 2.90
C MET A 264 -27.74 8.29 4.26
N ALA A 265 -28.63 9.27 4.46
CA ALA A 265 -28.77 9.99 5.71
C ALA A 265 -29.13 9.05 6.87
N GLN A 266 -30.05 8.11 6.66
CA GLN A 266 -30.43 7.08 7.64
C GLN A 266 -29.24 6.19 8.06
N LYS A 267 -28.30 5.91 7.15
CA LYS A 267 -27.08 5.15 7.47
C LYS A 267 -26.01 6.01 8.15
N VAL A 268 -25.88 7.28 7.75
CA VAL A 268 -24.84 8.18 8.25
C VAL A 268 -25.14 8.70 9.66
N ALA A 269 -26.39 9.11 9.93
CA ALA A 269 -26.78 9.72 11.20
C ALA A 269 -26.36 8.92 12.46
N PRO A 270 -26.60 7.60 12.56
CA PRO A 270 -26.17 6.83 13.73
C PRO A 270 -24.65 6.74 13.87
N VAL A 271 -23.92 6.62 12.77
CA VAL A 271 -22.44 6.56 12.79
C VAL A 271 -21.88 7.91 13.21
N GLN A 272 -22.40 9.01 12.66
CA GLN A 272 -21.98 10.37 13.01
C GLN A 272 -22.17 10.65 14.51
N ARG A 273 -23.33 10.30 15.08
CA ARG A 273 -23.58 10.45 16.54
C ARG A 273 -22.59 9.68 17.39
N LEU A 274 -22.25 8.45 17.01
CA LEU A 274 -21.27 7.64 17.74
C LEU A 274 -19.85 8.20 17.63
N VAL A 275 -19.46 8.68 16.45
CA VAL A 275 -18.15 9.32 16.27
C VAL A 275 -18.06 10.61 17.09
N ASP A 276 -19.11 11.44 17.09
CA ASP A 276 -19.19 12.63 17.94
C ASP A 276 -19.10 12.25 19.43
N ALA A 277 -19.81 11.21 19.88
CA ALA A 277 -19.77 10.74 21.26
C ALA A 277 -18.39 10.22 21.67
N PHE A 278 -17.73 9.41 20.83
CA PHE A 278 -16.37 8.93 21.09
C PHE A 278 -15.36 10.07 21.11
N PHE A 279 -15.51 11.06 20.23
CA PHE A 279 -14.65 12.24 20.22
C PHE A 279 -14.79 13.04 21.51
N VAL A 280 -16.03 13.29 21.97
CA VAL A 280 -16.29 13.98 23.24
C VAL A 280 -15.72 13.17 24.40
N TRP A 281 -15.97 11.86 24.45
CA TRP A 281 -15.45 10.95 25.47
C TRP A 281 -13.92 10.97 25.55
N LEU A 282 -13.22 10.97 24.41
CA LEU A 282 -11.76 11.04 24.41
C LEU A 282 -11.25 12.41 24.85
N CYS A 283 -11.85 13.50 24.35
CA CYS A 283 -11.30 14.86 24.51
C CYS A 283 -11.71 15.56 25.81
N HIS A 284 -12.79 15.13 26.47
CA HIS A 284 -13.34 15.80 27.66
C HIS A 284 -13.24 14.94 28.92
N HIS A 285 -12.57 13.80 28.85
CA HIS A 285 -12.38 12.92 30.00
C HIS A 285 -10.92 12.96 30.45
N ASP A 286 -10.65 13.71 31.52
CA ASP A 286 -9.30 14.01 32.03
C ASP A 286 -8.48 12.76 32.44
N ALA A 287 -9.15 11.61 32.58
CA ALA A 287 -8.53 10.35 32.94
C ALA A 287 -7.86 9.61 31.75
N LEU A 288 -8.12 10.02 30.50
CA LEU A 288 -7.60 9.33 29.32
C LEU A 288 -6.38 10.06 28.74
N PRO A 289 -5.22 9.37 28.60
CA PRO A 289 -4.10 9.96 27.90
C PRO A 289 -4.44 10.03 26.41
N LEU A 290 -4.85 11.20 25.92
CA LEU A 290 -5.16 11.45 24.50
C LEU A 290 -4.04 10.99 23.56
N ALA A 291 -2.78 11.12 24.00
CA ALA A 291 -1.60 10.63 23.30
C ALA A 291 -1.62 9.11 23.02
N ALA A 292 -2.30 8.32 23.86
CA ALA A 292 -2.47 6.89 23.63
C ALA A 292 -3.46 6.58 22.51
N PHE A 293 -4.35 7.51 22.14
CA PHE A 293 -5.42 7.33 21.15
C PHE A 293 -5.22 8.17 19.87
N ARG A 294 -3.97 8.56 19.58
CA ARG A 294 -3.61 9.42 18.44
C ARG A 294 -4.17 8.92 17.11
N ARG A 295 -4.06 7.61 16.81
CA ARG A 295 -4.57 7.08 15.53
C ARG A 295 -6.08 7.11 15.50
N SER A 296 -6.74 6.77 16.60
CA SER A 296 -8.20 6.80 16.71
C SER A 296 -8.74 8.19 16.46
N LEU A 297 -8.15 9.23 17.06
CA LEU A 297 -8.56 10.62 16.85
C LEU A 297 -8.43 11.04 15.37
N ALA A 298 -7.28 10.76 14.74
CA ALA A 298 -7.09 11.01 13.32
C ALA A 298 -8.13 10.24 12.46
N HIS A 299 -8.37 8.96 12.78
CA HIS A 299 -9.34 8.12 12.08
C HIS A 299 -10.80 8.57 12.29
N MET A 300 -11.16 9.12 13.46
CA MET A 300 -12.47 9.72 13.70
C MET A 300 -12.69 10.92 12.79
N LEU A 301 -11.71 11.82 12.70
CA LEU A 301 -11.78 12.98 11.81
C LEU A 301 -11.81 12.57 10.33
N GLU A 302 -11.00 11.60 9.92
CA GLU A 302 -11.06 11.03 8.56
C GLU A 302 -12.43 10.42 8.28
N LEU A 303 -13.01 9.72 9.26
CA LEU A 303 -14.32 9.10 9.12
C LEU A 303 -15.42 10.15 8.97
N GLU A 304 -15.44 11.22 9.78
CA GLU A 304 -16.39 12.33 9.61
C GLU A 304 -16.31 12.93 8.19
N LEU A 305 -15.10 13.10 7.66
CA LEU A 305 -14.91 13.58 6.29
C LEU A 305 -15.51 12.61 5.27
N GLN A 306 -15.35 11.31 5.48
CA GLN A 306 -15.91 10.27 4.61
C GLN A 306 -17.44 10.24 4.69
N LEU A 307 -18.02 10.42 5.87
CA LEU A 307 -19.48 10.49 6.07
C LEU A 307 -20.07 11.68 5.30
N LEU A 308 -19.47 12.86 5.44
CA LEU A 308 -19.87 14.07 4.68
C LEU A 308 -19.74 13.86 3.16
N ALA A 309 -18.66 13.21 2.72
CA ALA A 309 -18.46 12.89 1.30
C ALA A 309 -19.48 11.89 0.76
N ALA A 310 -19.87 10.89 1.54
CA ALA A 310 -20.89 9.92 1.16
C ALA A 310 -22.27 10.59 1.00
N GLN A 311 -22.66 11.45 1.95
CA GLN A 311 -23.91 12.22 1.88
C GLN A 311 -23.95 13.10 0.63
N HIS A 312 -22.88 13.86 0.39
CA HIS A 312 -22.83 14.73 -0.78
C HIS A 312 -22.82 13.94 -2.10
N GLN A 313 -22.13 12.81 -2.16
CA GLN A 313 -22.14 11.97 -3.35
C GLN A 313 -23.56 11.48 -3.68
N ALA A 314 -24.37 11.16 -2.67
CA ALA A 314 -25.78 10.81 -2.86
C ALA A 314 -26.59 11.99 -3.43
N VAL A 315 -26.46 13.18 -2.83
CA VAL A 315 -27.10 14.42 -3.31
C VAL A 315 -26.71 14.74 -4.76
N MET A 316 -25.42 14.64 -5.09
CA MET A 316 -24.91 14.86 -6.44
C MET A 316 -25.45 13.84 -7.44
N SER A 317 -25.58 12.58 -7.02
CA SER A 317 -26.09 11.52 -7.88
C SER A 317 -27.57 11.75 -8.20
N GLU A 318 -28.37 12.15 -7.21
CA GLU A 318 -29.77 12.53 -7.40
C GLU A 318 -29.93 13.79 -8.25
N ALA A 319 -29.16 14.84 -7.97
CA ALA A 319 -29.20 16.07 -8.77
C ALA A 319 -28.87 15.80 -10.24
N ARG A 320 -27.88 14.95 -10.53
CA ARG A 320 -27.55 14.52 -11.91
C ARG A 320 -28.70 13.73 -12.54
N ARG A 321 -29.30 12.79 -11.82
CA ARG A 321 -30.46 12.02 -12.32
C ARG A 321 -31.64 12.95 -12.62
N ALA A 322 -31.87 13.95 -11.78
CA ALA A 322 -32.93 14.96 -11.94
C ALA A 322 -32.55 16.13 -12.87
N HIS A 323 -31.36 16.12 -13.47
CA HIS A 323 -30.83 17.19 -14.33
C HIS A 323 -30.83 18.59 -13.68
N ARG A 324 -30.69 18.64 -12.36
CA ARG A 324 -30.64 19.88 -11.57
C ARG A 324 -29.22 20.40 -11.43
N PRO A 325 -29.02 21.73 -11.28
CA PRO A 325 -27.74 22.28 -10.92
C PRO A 325 -27.25 21.66 -9.60
N CYS A 326 -25.99 21.27 -9.60
CA CYS A 326 -25.36 20.62 -8.46
C CYS A 326 -24.84 21.66 -7.46
N SER A 327 -25.23 21.55 -6.18
CA SER A 327 -24.70 22.42 -5.13
C SER A 327 -23.20 22.17 -4.88
N PRO A 328 -22.43 23.20 -4.48
CA PRO A 328 -21.03 23.03 -4.10
C PRO A 328 -20.87 22.14 -2.86
N PHE A 329 -19.76 21.42 -2.80
CA PHE A 329 -19.37 20.51 -1.73
C PHE A 329 -18.29 21.13 -0.84
N PRO A 330 -18.26 20.85 0.47
CA PRO A 330 -19.34 20.64 1.46
C PRO A 330 -19.90 21.99 1.97
N SER A 331 -20.88 21.96 2.90
CA SER A 331 -21.29 23.19 3.60
C SER A 331 -20.12 23.74 4.43
N ARG A 332 -19.95 25.07 4.40
CA ARG A 332 -18.88 25.76 5.13
C ARG A 332 -18.92 25.46 6.64
N ALA A 333 -20.13 25.34 7.20
CA ALA A 333 -20.35 25.04 8.62
C ALA A 333 -19.82 23.65 9.03
N SER A 334 -20.10 22.59 8.27
CA SER A 334 -19.63 21.24 8.60
C SER A 334 -18.10 21.14 8.55
N LEU A 335 -17.47 21.79 7.57
CA LEU A 335 -16.01 21.87 7.50
C LEU A 335 -15.41 22.71 8.65
N GLN A 336 -16.06 23.80 9.06
CA GLN A 336 -15.62 24.60 10.20
C GLN A 336 -15.66 23.80 11.51
N LYS A 337 -16.73 23.03 11.75
CA LYS A 337 -16.81 22.14 12.92
C LYS A 337 -15.65 21.14 12.94
N MET A 338 -15.34 20.52 11.81
CA MET A 338 -14.21 19.60 11.70
C MET A 338 -12.86 20.29 11.92
N ARG A 339 -12.70 21.53 11.42
CA ARG A 339 -11.45 22.31 11.64
C ARG A 339 -11.26 22.64 13.11
N ALA A 340 -12.33 22.97 13.83
CA ALA A 340 -12.28 23.21 15.27
C ALA A 340 -11.86 21.95 16.04
N LYS A 341 -12.42 20.78 15.69
CA LYS A 341 -11.99 19.50 16.28
C LYS A 341 -10.53 19.18 15.99
N LEU A 342 -10.09 19.40 14.75
CA LEU A 342 -8.69 19.20 14.37
C LEU A 342 -7.76 20.13 15.15
N ALA A 343 -8.11 21.41 15.30
CA ALA A 343 -7.32 22.37 16.09
C ALA A 343 -7.20 21.91 17.55
N LEU A 344 -8.32 21.55 18.19
CA LEU A 344 -8.33 21.02 19.56
C LEU A 344 -7.37 19.82 19.73
N VAL A 345 -7.45 18.86 18.81
CA VAL A 345 -6.61 17.66 18.85
C VAL A 345 -5.13 17.99 18.59
N SER A 346 -4.85 18.87 17.63
CA SER A 346 -3.48 19.31 17.33
C SER A 346 -2.83 20.04 18.50
N ASP A 347 -3.55 20.96 19.13
CA ASP A 347 -3.07 21.75 20.27
C ASP A 347 -2.76 20.85 21.46
N THR A 348 -3.59 19.82 21.68
CA THR A 348 -3.45 18.90 22.83
C THR A 348 -2.36 17.86 22.63
N LEU A 349 -2.17 17.35 21.41
CA LEU A 349 -1.27 16.21 21.16
C LEU A 349 0.19 16.60 20.95
N GLY A 350 0.46 17.88 20.62
CA GLY A 350 1.81 18.42 20.48
C GLY A 350 2.76 17.51 19.70
N GLY A 351 2.60 17.40 18.39
CA GLY A 351 3.47 16.53 17.59
C GLY A 351 3.14 16.48 16.11
N ASP A 352 4.16 16.13 15.32
CA ASP A 352 4.16 16.10 13.86
C ASP A 352 4.34 14.67 13.34
N ASP A 353 3.42 13.76 13.71
CA ASP A 353 3.44 12.35 13.27
C ASP A 353 2.82 12.13 11.89
N GLY A 354 2.44 13.23 11.21
CA GLY A 354 1.82 13.25 9.89
C GLY A 354 0.38 12.73 9.83
N LEU A 355 -0.18 12.22 10.93
CA LEU A 355 -1.56 11.72 10.95
C LEU A 355 -2.56 12.88 10.86
N LEU A 356 -2.37 13.92 11.68
CA LEU A 356 -3.24 15.10 11.68
C LEU A 356 -3.02 15.97 10.43
N GLU A 357 -1.79 16.08 9.94
CA GLU A 357 -1.48 16.78 8.69
C GLU A 357 -2.19 16.09 7.50
N ARG A 358 -2.21 14.75 7.47
CA ARG A 358 -3.00 13.99 6.48
C ARG A 358 -4.50 14.31 6.56
N VAL A 359 -5.08 14.44 7.75
CA VAL A 359 -6.49 14.86 7.91
C VAL A 359 -6.68 16.26 7.34
N GLN A 360 -5.80 17.20 7.68
CA GLN A 360 -5.87 18.58 7.19
C GLN A 360 -5.81 18.65 5.66
N ILE A 361 -4.87 17.93 5.05
CA ILE A 361 -4.72 17.81 3.60
C ILE A 361 -5.98 17.21 2.97
N ALA A 362 -6.54 16.16 3.57
CA ALA A 362 -7.77 15.54 3.09
C ALA A 362 -8.95 16.51 3.15
N MET A 363 -9.09 17.28 4.23
CA MET A 363 -10.12 18.31 4.37
C MET A 363 -9.99 19.41 3.32
N ASP A 364 -8.76 19.86 3.04
CA ASP A 364 -8.48 20.87 2.02
C ASP A 364 -8.85 20.36 0.62
N ALA A 365 -8.45 19.13 0.31
CA ALA A 365 -8.80 18.45 -0.94
C ALA A 365 -10.32 18.34 -1.11
N THR A 366 -11.02 17.92 -0.06
CA THR A 366 -12.48 17.79 -0.03
C THR A 366 -13.20 19.14 -0.14
N SER A 367 -12.62 20.22 0.38
CA SER A 367 -13.16 21.59 0.25
C SER A 367 -12.96 22.23 -1.13
N GLY A 368 -12.45 21.48 -2.12
CA GLY A 368 -12.15 21.99 -3.46
C GLY A 368 -10.82 22.76 -3.55
N ARG A 369 -10.03 22.81 -2.47
CA ARG A 369 -8.72 23.46 -2.40
C ARG A 369 -7.60 22.48 -2.76
N SER A 370 -7.76 21.78 -3.89
CA SER A 370 -6.83 20.70 -4.28
C SER A 370 -5.39 21.17 -4.48
N ARG A 371 -5.18 22.43 -4.93
CA ARG A 371 -3.85 23.01 -5.08
C ARG A 371 -3.16 23.25 -3.74
N GLU A 372 -3.89 23.78 -2.75
CA GLU A 372 -3.39 23.93 -1.38
C GLU A 372 -3.08 22.57 -0.75
N ALA A 373 -3.96 21.59 -0.93
CA ALA A 373 -3.74 20.23 -0.45
C ALA A 373 -2.49 19.59 -1.07
N ALA A 374 -2.28 19.76 -2.38
CA ALA A 374 -1.10 19.27 -3.08
C ALA A 374 0.19 19.98 -2.61
N ALA A 375 0.15 21.30 -2.42
CA ALA A 375 1.28 22.07 -1.89
C ALA A 375 1.66 21.66 -0.47
N LYS A 376 0.66 21.45 0.42
CA LYS A 376 0.89 20.93 1.77
C LYS A 376 1.48 19.53 1.76
N LEU A 377 0.96 18.64 0.91
CA LEU A 377 1.54 17.30 0.74
C LEU A 377 2.98 17.38 0.26
N GLN A 378 3.29 18.26 -0.69
CA GLN A 378 4.65 18.46 -1.19
C GLN A 378 5.58 18.99 -0.09
N ALA A 379 5.13 19.95 0.71
CA ALA A 379 5.88 20.46 1.86
C ALA A 379 6.14 19.37 2.91
N TRP A 380 5.15 18.51 3.16
CA TRP A 380 5.31 17.36 4.06
C TRP A 380 6.33 16.35 3.53
N ILE A 381 6.25 15.99 2.24
CA ILE A 381 7.22 15.08 1.60
C ILE A 381 8.65 15.63 1.72
N ALA A 382 8.83 16.94 1.53
CA ALA A 382 10.13 17.58 1.67
C ALA A 382 10.64 17.63 3.13
N ARG A 383 9.73 17.70 4.11
CA ARG A 383 10.05 17.82 5.54
C ARG A 383 10.39 16.47 6.19
N ASP A 384 9.69 15.40 5.84
CA ASP A 384 9.81 14.09 6.50
C ASP A 384 9.98 12.95 5.48
N ALA A 385 11.21 12.43 5.41
CA ALA A 385 11.60 11.33 4.54
C ALA A 385 11.61 9.96 5.26
N SER A 386 11.04 9.83 6.46
CA SER A 386 10.99 8.57 7.20
C SER A 386 10.13 7.52 6.48
N ASP A 387 10.48 6.24 6.61
CA ASP A 387 9.72 5.14 6.00
C ASP A 387 8.27 5.06 6.50
N SER A 388 8.02 5.48 7.75
CA SER A 388 6.68 5.61 8.32
C SER A 388 5.87 6.71 7.64
N ALA A 389 6.46 7.88 7.40
CA ALA A 389 5.80 9.01 6.77
C ALA A 389 5.53 8.76 5.28
N ARG A 390 6.49 8.18 4.55
CA ARG A 390 6.35 7.85 3.12
C ARG A 390 5.09 7.04 2.82
N GLU A 391 4.76 6.06 3.68
CA GLU A 391 3.54 5.28 3.49
C GLU A 391 2.26 6.13 3.65
N LEU A 392 2.23 7.01 4.64
CA LEU A 392 1.10 7.92 4.85
C LEU A 392 1.03 8.97 3.73
N GLN A 393 2.15 9.52 3.28
CA GLN A 393 2.24 10.46 2.16
C GLN A 393 1.73 9.82 0.85
N ARG A 394 2.15 8.57 0.53
CA ARG A 394 1.64 7.82 -0.62
C ARG A 394 0.12 7.62 -0.56
N ARG A 395 -0.41 7.23 0.60
CA ARG A 395 -1.86 7.07 0.81
C ARG A 395 -2.59 8.40 0.67
N THR A 396 -2.01 9.48 1.16
CA THR A 396 -2.55 10.83 1.06
C THR A 396 -2.61 11.27 -0.39
N LEU A 397 -1.55 11.03 -1.17
CA LEU A 397 -1.52 11.29 -2.61
C LEU A 397 -2.65 10.58 -3.34
N VAL A 398 -2.85 9.28 -3.07
CA VAL A 398 -3.95 8.48 -3.65
C VAL A 398 -5.31 9.05 -3.25
N LEU A 399 -5.47 9.48 -2.00
CA LEU A 399 -6.70 10.08 -1.49
C LEU A 399 -7.02 11.39 -2.21
N ILE A 400 -6.09 12.33 -2.30
CA ILE A 400 -6.31 13.62 -2.98
C ILE A 400 -6.60 13.37 -4.46
N PHE A 401 -5.87 12.46 -5.11
CA PHE A 401 -6.10 12.10 -6.50
C PHE A 401 -7.50 11.50 -6.73
N SER A 402 -7.97 10.66 -5.79
CA SER A 402 -9.33 10.10 -5.82
C SER A 402 -10.38 11.20 -5.71
N GLN A 403 -10.18 12.20 -4.84
CA GLN A 403 -11.08 13.35 -4.74
C GLN A 403 -11.06 14.19 -6.02
N ALA A 404 -9.88 14.47 -6.58
CA ALA A 404 -9.73 15.16 -7.85
C ALA A 404 -10.54 14.46 -8.97
N CYS A 405 -10.53 13.11 -9.01
CA CYS A 405 -11.27 12.33 -10.00
C CYS A 405 -12.81 12.50 -9.94
N ARG A 406 -13.36 12.91 -8.80
CA ARG A 406 -14.82 13.08 -8.58
C ARG A 406 -15.36 14.39 -9.16
N HIS A 407 -14.49 15.36 -9.47
CA HIS A 407 -14.90 16.60 -10.13
C HIS A 407 -15.38 16.36 -11.57
N ALA A 408 -16.13 17.33 -12.12
CA ALA A 408 -16.59 17.31 -13.51
C ALA A 408 -15.43 17.11 -14.50
N ARG A 409 -15.70 16.40 -15.62
CA ARG A 409 -14.67 15.85 -16.53
C ARG A 409 -13.53 16.79 -16.94
N ALA A 410 -13.81 18.06 -17.26
CA ALA A 410 -12.78 19.03 -17.64
C ALA A 410 -12.11 19.68 -16.42
N ARG A 411 -12.89 19.94 -15.35
CA ARG A 411 -12.41 20.61 -14.14
C ARG A 411 -11.50 19.73 -13.27
N ARG A 412 -11.55 18.40 -13.43
CA ARG A 412 -10.71 17.46 -12.66
C ARG A 412 -9.26 17.40 -13.11
N LEU A 413 -8.93 17.72 -14.36
CA LEU A 413 -7.62 17.39 -14.92
C LEU A 413 -6.48 18.23 -14.33
N ALA A 414 -6.70 19.52 -14.08
CA ALA A 414 -5.69 20.37 -13.45
C ALA A 414 -5.40 19.93 -12.00
N PRO A 415 -6.41 19.73 -11.12
CA PRO A 415 -6.22 19.14 -9.80
C PRO A 415 -5.51 17.79 -9.83
N MET A 416 -5.84 16.90 -10.78
CA MET A 416 -5.14 15.62 -10.93
C MET A 416 -3.65 15.80 -11.23
N LEU A 417 -3.30 16.77 -12.09
CA LEU A 417 -1.91 17.05 -12.42
C LEU A 417 -1.15 17.68 -11.25
N ASP A 418 -1.77 18.59 -10.50
CA ASP A 418 -1.17 19.20 -9.31
C ASP A 418 -0.82 18.13 -8.26
N VAL A 419 -1.69 17.13 -8.07
CA VAL A 419 -1.42 15.99 -7.17
C VAL A 419 -0.30 15.09 -7.69
N LEU A 420 -0.26 14.83 -9.01
CA LEU A 420 0.83 14.06 -9.62
C LEU A 420 2.17 14.79 -9.50
N ALA A 421 2.17 16.13 -9.55
CA ALA A 421 3.35 16.95 -9.35
C ALA A 421 3.90 16.84 -7.92
N ALA A 422 3.06 16.65 -6.90
CA ALA A 422 3.53 16.36 -5.54
C ALA A 422 4.20 14.97 -5.43
N GLY A 423 3.89 14.04 -6.34
CA GLY A 423 4.42 12.68 -6.36
C GLY A 423 5.69 12.48 -7.19
N VAL A 424 6.37 13.54 -7.62
CA VAL A 424 7.56 13.43 -8.49
C VAL A 424 8.82 12.98 -7.73
N ASP A 425 8.83 13.14 -6.41
CA ASP A 425 9.96 12.73 -5.57
C ASP A 425 10.17 11.21 -5.67
N ALA A 426 11.34 10.81 -6.16
CA ALA A 426 11.71 9.41 -6.33
C ALA A 426 11.81 8.66 -4.99
N ASP A 427 12.23 9.35 -3.93
CA ASP A 427 12.41 8.76 -2.60
C ASP A 427 11.08 8.33 -1.98
N LEU A 428 9.98 9.02 -2.33
CA LEU A 428 8.63 8.62 -1.95
C LEU A 428 8.27 7.21 -2.45
N TRP A 429 8.84 6.78 -3.58
CA TRP A 429 8.50 5.54 -4.26
C TRP A 429 9.56 4.45 -4.14
N ARG A 430 10.63 4.69 -3.38
CA ARG A 430 11.58 3.64 -3.01
C ARG A 430 10.88 2.62 -2.12
N ALA A 431 11.17 1.35 -2.36
CA ALA A 431 10.70 0.29 -1.48
C ALA A 431 11.39 0.47 -0.10
N PRO A 432 10.65 0.39 1.02
CA PRO A 432 11.29 0.32 2.32
C PRO A 432 12.25 -0.87 2.34
N THR A 433 13.46 -0.69 2.87
CA THR A 433 14.46 -1.79 3.00
C THR A 433 13.92 -2.97 3.81
N THR A 434 12.84 -2.76 4.57
CA THR A 434 12.29 -3.72 5.54
C THR A 434 10.83 -4.14 5.30
N ARG A 435 10.10 -3.55 4.34
CA ARG A 435 8.67 -3.83 4.09
C ARG A 435 8.32 -3.95 2.61
N THR A 436 7.94 -5.15 2.19
CA THR A 436 7.53 -5.51 0.83
C THR A 436 6.01 -5.63 0.71
N THR A 437 5.31 -4.49 0.76
CA THR A 437 4.07 -4.36 -0.03
C THR A 437 4.48 -4.17 -1.50
N GLY A 438 3.68 -4.63 -2.48
CA GLY A 438 4.02 -4.56 -3.91
C GLY A 438 4.60 -3.20 -4.36
N PRO A 439 5.38 -3.15 -5.45
CA PRO A 439 6.30 -2.04 -5.72
C PRO A 439 5.56 -0.70 -5.60
N PRO A 440 5.88 0.16 -4.61
CA PRO A 440 5.12 1.39 -4.34
C PRO A 440 5.01 2.25 -5.60
N ALA A 441 6.05 2.25 -6.42
CA ALA A 441 6.14 2.86 -7.74
C ALA A 441 5.00 2.49 -8.72
N ALA A 442 4.44 1.27 -8.65
CA ALA A 442 3.31 0.86 -9.50
C ALA A 442 2.03 1.67 -9.22
N THR A 443 1.87 2.18 -8.00
CA THR A 443 0.74 3.06 -7.64
C THR A 443 0.82 4.35 -8.44
N LEU A 444 1.99 5.00 -8.48
CA LEU A 444 2.20 6.23 -9.26
C LEU A 444 1.87 6.02 -10.74
N VAL A 445 2.35 4.92 -11.34
CA VAL A 445 2.06 4.57 -12.74
C VAL A 445 0.54 4.42 -12.98
N ARG A 446 -0.20 3.81 -12.04
CA ARG A 446 -1.67 3.69 -12.13
C ARG A 446 -2.36 5.05 -12.09
N LEU A 447 -1.88 5.99 -11.25
CA LEU A 447 -2.43 7.35 -11.18
C LEU A 447 -2.17 8.11 -12.49
N TRP A 448 -0.95 8.05 -13.02
CA TRP A 448 -0.64 8.61 -14.34
C TRP A 448 -1.48 8.01 -15.46
N THR A 449 -1.65 6.69 -15.46
CA THR A 449 -2.50 5.98 -16.43
C THR A 449 -3.95 6.50 -16.37
N ARG A 450 -4.49 6.74 -15.17
CA ARG A 450 -5.83 7.33 -14.98
C ARG A 450 -5.91 8.78 -15.45
N PHE A 451 -4.90 9.60 -15.18
CA PHE A 451 -4.82 10.97 -15.68
C PHE A 451 -4.81 11.01 -17.21
N VAL A 452 -3.91 10.26 -17.85
CA VAL A 452 -3.83 10.19 -19.31
C VAL A 452 -5.13 9.68 -19.90
N GLY A 453 -5.73 8.63 -19.35
CA GLY A 453 -7.04 8.14 -19.79
C GLY A 453 -8.13 9.21 -19.69
N ALA A 454 -8.20 9.94 -18.57
CA ALA A 454 -9.16 11.02 -18.38
C ALA A 454 -8.96 12.18 -19.39
N TRP A 455 -7.71 12.54 -19.67
CA TRP A 455 -7.36 13.57 -20.66
C TRP A 455 -7.70 13.09 -22.09
N THR A 456 -7.38 11.85 -22.44
CA THR A 456 -7.72 11.24 -23.74
C THR A 456 -9.22 11.24 -23.99
N HIS A 457 -10.04 10.90 -22.99
CA HIS A 457 -11.50 10.98 -23.11
C HIS A 457 -12.00 12.42 -23.28
N MET A 458 -11.34 13.41 -22.68
CA MET A 458 -11.69 14.82 -22.87
C MET A 458 -11.39 15.27 -24.29
N ILE A 459 -10.22 14.93 -24.83
CA ILE A 459 -9.84 15.24 -26.23
C ILE A 459 -10.74 14.47 -27.22
N GLY A 460 -11.14 13.25 -26.85
CA GLY A 460 -12.25 12.48 -27.41
C GLY A 460 -12.19 12.27 -28.92
N VAL A 461 -11.77 11.09 -29.37
CA VAL A 461 -11.75 10.72 -30.79
C VAL A 461 -13.15 10.67 -31.42
N ARG A 462 -14.21 10.49 -30.61
CA ARG A 462 -15.63 10.44 -31.02
C ARG A 462 -16.32 11.80 -31.16
N ARG A 463 -15.60 12.91 -30.92
CA ARG A 463 -16.12 14.26 -31.11
C ARG A 463 -15.93 14.72 -32.57
N GLY A 464 -16.83 15.56 -33.07
CA GLY A 464 -16.66 16.23 -34.37
C GLY A 464 -15.32 16.97 -34.45
N ARG A 465 -14.74 17.12 -35.66
CA ARG A 465 -13.41 17.72 -35.89
C ARG A 465 -13.24 19.08 -35.20
N ARG A 466 -14.20 20.00 -35.39
CA ARG A 466 -14.20 21.34 -34.78
C ARG A 466 -14.14 21.30 -33.25
N THR A 467 -14.93 20.42 -32.63
CA THR A 467 -14.95 20.25 -31.18
C THR A 467 -13.63 19.71 -30.64
N ARG A 468 -12.97 18.81 -31.37
CA ARG A 468 -11.64 18.30 -31.01
C ARG A 468 -10.59 19.40 -31.04
N ALA A 469 -10.57 20.21 -32.10
CA ALA A 469 -9.65 21.34 -32.23
C ALA A 469 -9.81 22.33 -31.07
N ARG A 470 -11.05 22.75 -30.79
CA ARG A 470 -11.35 23.67 -29.68
C ARG A 470 -10.89 23.13 -28.33
N VAL A 471 -11.09 21.84 -28.06
CA VAL A 471 -10.70 21.23 -26.78
C VAL A 471 -9.19 21.02 -26.68
N ALA A 472 -8.52 20.75 -27.81
CA ALA A 472 -7.07 20.64 -27.87
C ALA A 472 -6.37 22.00 -27.63
N GLN A 473 -6.95 23.10 -28.10
CA GLN A 473 -6.41 24.46 -27.89
C GLN A 473 -6.75 25.04 -26.51
N ALA A 474 -7.83 24.56 -25.88
CA ALA A 474 -8.24 25.02 -24.56
C ALA A 474 -7.14 24.79 -23.50
N PRO A 475 -7.18 25.52 -22.36
CA PRO A 475 -6.17 25.39 -21.29
C PRO A 475 -5.98 23.94 -20.80
N MET A 476 -7.05 23.15 -20.82
CA MET A 476 -7.05 21.74 -20.41
C MET A 476 -6.54 20.76 -21.49
N GLY A 477 -6.32 21.24 -22.72
CA GLY A 477 -5.89 20.48 -23.89
C GLY A 477 -4.36 20.32 -23.96
N TRP A 478 -3.74 20.89 -24.99
CA TRP A 478 -2.28 20.87 -25.18
C TRP A 478 -1.51 21.55 -24.04
N PRO A 479 -1.88 22.75 -23.53
CA PRO A 479 -1.10 23.42 -22.48
C PRO A 479 -0.95 22.57 -21.21
N LEU A 480 -2.03 21.91 -20.76
CA LEU A 480 -1.98 20.99 -19.64
C LEU A 480 -1.17 19.73 -19.96
N LEU A 481 -1.37 19.14 -21.14
CA LEU A 481 -0.62 17.95 -21.56
C LEU A 481 0.88 18.23 -21.63
N ALA A 482 1.29 19.36 -22.19
CA ALA A 482 2.70 19.74 -22.29
C ALA A 482 3.35 19.75 -20.90
N ARG A 483 2.70 20.37 -19.90
CA ARG A 483 3.15 20.33 -18.49
C ARG A 483 3.22 18.90 -17.95
N ALA A 484 2.24 18.07 -18.29
CA ALA A 484 2.21 16.66 -17.87
C ALA A 484 3.33 15.81 -18.50
N LEU A 485 3.68 16.05 -19.77
CA LEU A 485 4.78 15.37 -20.46
C LEU A 485 6.13 15.70 -19.81
N ASP A 486 6.35 16.96 -19.40
CA ASP A 486 7.60 17.34 -18.71
C ASP A 486 7.71 16.68 -17.33
N LEU A 487 6.59 16.62 -16.60
CA LEU A 487 6.55 15.95 -15.32
C LEU A 487 6.82 14.45 -15.47
N LEU A 488 6.20 13.79 -16.46
CA LEU A 488 6.46 12.38 -16.77
C LEU A 488 7.92 12.14 -17.15
N THR A 489 8.48 12.97 -18.01
CA THR A 489 9.85 12.85 -18.50
C THR A 489 10.86 13.02 -17.36
N ARG A 490 10.61 13.93 -16.42
CA ARG A 490 11.45 14.08 -15.22
C ARG A 490 11.28 12.96 -14.21
N THR A 491 10.06 12.44 -14.04
CA THR A 491 9.76 11.48 -12.95
C THR A 491 10.15 10.06 -13.30
N ALA A 492 9.88 9.63 -14.53
CA ALA A 492 10.01 8.23 -14.92
C ALA A 492 11.43 7.63 -14.77
N PRO A 493 12.53 8.35 -15.08
CA PRO A 493 13.89 7.82 -14.90
C PRO A 493 14.23 7.46 -13.46
N HIS A 494 13.61 8.13 -12.49
CA HIS A 494 13.98 8.01 -11.08
C HIS A 494 13.07 7.07 -10.29
N VAL A 495 11.97 6.60 -10.88
CA VAL A 495 10.98 5.75 -10.21
C VAL A 495 11.02 4.33 -10.83
N PRO A 496 11.43 3.30 -10.06
CA PRO A 496 11.65 1.94 -10.58
C PRO A 496 10.33 1.21 -10.83
N ALA A 497 9.67 1.51 -11.96
CA ALA A 497 8.45 0.85 -12.43
C ALA A 497 8.39 0.77 -13.95
N THR A 498 7.52 -0.12 -14.46
CA THR A 498 7.21 -0.17 -15.89
C THR A 498 6.22 0.92 -16.27
N TRP A 499 6.71 1.95 -16.96
CA TRP A 499 5.91 3.12 -17.36
C TRP A 499 5.16 2.95 -18.70
N ALA A 500 5.49 1.91 -19.48
CA ALA A 500 4.89 1.63 -20.79
C ALA A 500 3.36 1.72 -20.80
N ARG A 501 2.69 1.23 -19.74
CA ARG A 501 1.23 1.20 -19.61
C ARG A 501 0.55 2.58 -19.62
N VAL A 502 1.28 3.66 -19.38
CA VAL A 502 0.75 5.03 -19.40
C VAL A 502 0.31 5.44 -20.82
N TRP A 503 1.00 4.97 -21.86
CA TRP A 503 0.68 5.28 -23.26
C TRP A 503 0.28 4.08 -24.11
N ASP A 504 0.27 2.88 -23.54
CA ASP A 504 -0.06 1.63 -24.24
C ASP A 504 -1.56 1.48 -24.55
N HIS A 505 -2.10 2.39 -25.36
CA HIS A 505 -3.47 2.33 -25.90
C HIS A 505 -3.60 3.20 -27.17
N PRO A 506 -4.14 2.67 -28.28
CA PRO A 506 -4.17 3.38 -29.57
C PRO A 506 -4.96 4.69 -29.54
N GLU A 507 -6.05 4.78 -28.75
CA GLU A 507 -6.79 6.04 -28.61
C GLU A 507 -5.96 7.16 -27.95
N ARG A 508 -5.02 6.81 -27.07
CA ARG A 508 -4.14 7.80 -26.43
C ARG A 508 -3.19 8.40 -27.47
N CYS A 509 -2.63 7.57 -28.35
CA CYS A 509 -1.79 8.03 -29.47
C CYS A 509 -2.55 8.94 -30.44
N ARG A 510 -3.80 8.60 -30.78
CA ARG A 510 -4.64 9.44 -31.66
C ARG A 510 -5.01 10.78 -31.00
N ALA A 511 -5.26 10.77 -29.69
CA ALA A 511 -5.51 12.00 -28.93
C ALA A 511 -4.25 12.88 -28.84
N LEU A 512 -3.07 12.28 -28.61
CA LEU A 512 -1.78 12.97 -28.68
C LEU A 512 -1.57 13.65 -30.03
N ALA A 513 -1.72 12.91 -31.13
CA ALA A 513 -1.58 13.45 -32.49
C ALA A 513 -2.56 14.62 -32.75
N THR A 514 -3.79 14.51 -32.22
CA THR A 514 -4.77 15.60 -32.30
C THR A 514 -4.33 16.83 -31.50
N ALA A 515 -3.83 16.66 -30.29
CA ALA A 515 -3.37 17.78 -29.47
C ALA A 515 -2.13 18.46 -30.07
N VAL A 516 -1.17 17.69 -30.59
CA VAL A 516 0.06 18.18 -31.23
C VAL A 516 -0.23 19.04 -32.46
N ARG A 517 -1.20 18.66 -33.30
CA ARG A 517 -1.62 19.47 -34.46
C ARG A 517 -2.12 20.86 -34.08
N HIS A 518 -2.73 20.98 -32.91
CA HIS A 518 -3.29 22.22 -32.41
C HIS A 518 -2.39 22.90 -31.37
N ALA A 519 -1.16 22.42 -31.21
CA ALA A 519 -0.15 23.07 -30.41
C ALA A 519 0.35 24.36 -31.11
N PRO A 520 0.87 25.35 -30.35
CA PRO A 520 1.43 26.57 -30.92
C PRO A 520 2.58 26.32 -31.92
N SER A 521 3.33 25.24 -31.72
CA SER A 521 4.39 24.78 -32.62
C SER A 521 4.33 23.26 -32.73
N PRO A 522 3.67 22.71 -33.76
CA PRO A 522 3.55 21.27 -33.96
C PRO A 522 4.89 20.53 -34.03
N PRO A 523 5.96 21.04 -34.69
CA PRO A 523 7.27 20.37 -34.69
C PRO A 523 7.88 20.23 -33.29
N ARG A 524 7.84 21.31 -32.48
CA ARG A 524 8.31 21.26 -31.09
C ARG A 524 7.45 20.34 -30.22
N ALA A 525 6.14 20.31 -30.49
CA ALA A 525 5.20 19.44 -29.81
C ALA A 525 5.45 17.94 -30.10
N VAL A 526 5.77 17.59 -31.36
CA VAL A 526 6.20 16.22 -31.73
C VAL A 526 7.47 15.83 -30.98
N ALA A 527 8.51 16.67 -31.02
CA ALA A 527 9.78 16.39 -30.35
C ALA A 527 9.61 16.11 -28.85
N ARG A 528 8.74 16.89 -28.18
CA ARG A 528 8.42 16.71 -26.75
C ARG A 528 7.68 15.42 -26.45
N VAL A 529 6.78 14.99 -27.34
CA VAL A 529 6.11 13.69 -27.21
C VAL A 529 7.12 12.56 -27.40
N ASP A 530 7.99 12.65 -28.41
CA ASP A 530 9.00 11.62 -28.70
C ASP A 530 10.00 11.47 -27.55
N GLU A 531 10.43 12.58 -26.96
CA GLU A 531 11.26 12.57 -25.75
C GLU A 531 10.57 11.85 -24.59
N CYS A 532 9.31 12.18 -24.31
CA CYS A 532 8.56 11.53 -23.25
C CYS A 532 8.38 10.02 -23.51
N LEU A 533 8.01 9.62 -24.72
CA LEU A 533 7.83 8.21 -25.08
C LEU A 533 9.13 7.41 -24.96
N ARG A 534 10.26 7.99 -25.40
CA ARG A 534 11.59 7.38 -25.28
C ARG A 534 11.98 7.18 -23.81
N THR A 535 11.79 8.20 -22.99
CA THR A 535 12.10 8.16 -21.55
C THR A 535 11.25 7.14 -20.81
N LEU A 536 9.99 6.96 -21.19
CA LEU A 536 9.10 5.95 -20.62
C LEU A 536 9.37 4.53 -21.14
N GLN A 537 10.30 4.36 -22.08
CA GLN A 537 10.67 3.10 -22.72
C GLN A 537 9.44 2.34 -23.25
N VAL A 538 8.53 3.06 -23.93
CA VAL A 538 7.32 2.45 -24.48
C VAL A 538 7.67 1.47 -25.62
N PRO A 539 6.85 0.44 -25.87
CA PRO A 539 7.03 -0.44 -27.01
C PRO A 539 7.02 0.31 -28.34
N ALA A 540 7.86 -0.10 -29.31
CA ALA A 540 8.03 0.57 -30.60
C ALA A 540 6.72 0.77 -31.40
N ARG A 541 5.67 -0.04 -31.16
CA ARG A 541 4.34 0.17 -31.73
C ARG A 541 3.71 1.51 -31.36
N ILE A 542 4.03 2.06 -30.19
CA ILE A 542 3.41 3.28 -29.65
C ILE A 542 3.90 4.53 -30.41
N PRO A 543 5.23 4.78 -30.55
CA PRO A 543 5.73 5.86 -31.40
C PRO A 543 5.29 5.73 -32.85
N ARG A 544 5.33 4.51 -33.42
CA ARG A 544 4.85 4.27 -34.79
C ARG A 544 3.39 4.69 -34.97
N THR A 545 2.51 4.27 -34.05
CA THR A 545 1.08 4.62 -34.09
C THR A 545 0.87 6.13 -33.94
N PHE A 546 1.65 6.80 -33.08
CA PHE A 546 1.59 8.25 -32.92
C PHE A 546 2.01 8.98 -34.20
N HIS A 547 3.16 8.67 -34.81
CA HIS A 547 3.60 9.31 -36.05
C HIS A 547 2.64 9.03 -37.22
N GLN A 548 2.12 7.81 -37.35
CA GLN A 548 1.08 7.49 -38.34
C GLN A 548 -0.17 8.34 -38.12
N ALA A 549 -0.59 8.55 -36.86
CA ALA A 549 -1.74 9.39 -36.54
C ALA A 549 -1.47 10.89 -36.81
N VAL A 550 -0.24 11.36 -36.64
CA VAL A 550 0.16 12.74 -37.01
C VAL A 550 0.16 12.90 -38.54
N ALA A 551 0.73 11.94 -39.28
CA ALA A 551 0.85 11.98 -40.73
C ALA A 551 -0.49 11.81 -41.46
N SER A 552 -1.33 10.86 -41.03
CA SER A 552 -2.68 10.65 -41.59
C SER A 552 -3.58 11.87 -41.38
N ALA A 553 -3.32 12.61 -40.31
CA ALA A 553 -4.04 13.82 -39.97
C ALA A 553 -3.55 15.08 -40.71
N ALA A 554 -2.41 15.01 -41.41
CA ALA A 554 -1.90 16.07 -42.29
C ALA A 554 -2.42 15.96 -43.73
N ARG A 555 -2.95 14.79 -44.13
CA ARG A 555 -3.42 14.51 -45.51
C ARG A 555 -4.85 14.95 -45.82
N TYR A 556 -5.58 15.49 -44.84
CA TYR A 556 -6.93 16.02 -45.06
C TYR A 556 -7.10 17.31 -44.23
N PRO A 557 -6.93 18.49 -44.83
CA PRO A 557 -7.20 19.77 -44.17
C PRO A 557 -8.61 19.85 -43.55
#